data_AF-W2GVC9-F1
#
_entry.id   AF-W2GVC9-F1
#
_cell.length_a   1.000
_cell.length_b   1.000
_cell.length_c   1.000
_cell.angle_alpha   90.00
_cell.angle_beta   90.00
_cell.angle_gamma   90.00
#
_symmetry.space_group_name_H-M   'P 1'
#
loop_
_entity.id
_entity.type
_entity.pdbx_description
1 polymer ?
#
loop_
_entity_poly.entity_id
_entity_poly.type
_entity_poly.pdbx_seq_one_letter_code
_entity_poly.pdbx_strand_id
1 'polypeptide(L)'
;MGVYKYEPRANIVHSPDFESGCVLVLKGNGSRLTASEKRALRPFLQVNRAPDNSGEKAETDSLVQRLEKRRRLDAREARYCLVGGGPLLQC
;
A
#
# COMPACT_ATOMS: atom_id res chain seq x y z
N MET A 1 -12.06 -18.70 -6.54
CA MET A 1 -11.01 -18.34 -7.51
C MET A 1 -11.60 -17.39 -8.53
N GLY A 2 -11.29 -16.10 -8.44
CA GLY A 2 -11.73 -15.11 -9.44
C GLY A 2 -10.82 -15.17 -10.66
N VAL A 3 -11.36 -15.56 -11.80
CA VAL A 3 -10.67 -15.46 -13.10
C VAL A 3 -10.74 -14.01 -13.55
N TYR A 4 -9.61 -13.29 -13.51
CA TYR A 4 -9.50 -11.96 -14.11
C TYR A 4 -9.45 -12.12 -15.63
N LYS A 5 -10.60 -12.01 -16.28
CA LYS A 5 -10.71 -12.09 -17.75
C LYS A 5 -10.17 -10.77 -18.33
N TYR A 6 -8.97 -10.79 -18.89
CA TYR A 6 -8.46 -9.66 -19.66
C TYR A 6 -9.22 -9.60 -20.98
N GLU A 7 -10.09 -8.60 -21.11
CA GLU A 7 -10.74 -8.28 -22.38
C GLU A 7 -9.65 -7.82 -23.39
N PRO A 8 -9.65 -8.31 -24.64
CA PRO A 8 -8.67 -7.91 -25.68
C PRO A 8 -8.62 -6.41 -25.97
N ARG A 9 -9.59 -5.65 -25.46
CA ARG A 9 -9.73 -4.20 -25.56
C ARG A 9 -9.90 -3.52 -24.21
N ALA A 10 -9.39 -4.13 -23.13
CA ALA A 10 -9.35 -3.46 -21.85
C ALA A 10 -8.72 -2.08 -22.04
N ASN A 11 -9.48 -1.03 -21.74
CA ASN A 11 -9.00 0.33 -21.82
C ASN A 11 -7.86 0.48 -20.81
N ILE A 12 -6.62 0.43 -21.27
CA ILE A 12 -5.45 0.67 -20.43
C ILE A 12 -5.42 2.18 -20.22
N VAL A 13 -6.06 2.61 -19.13
CA VAL A 13 -6.10 4.01 -18.75
C VAL A 13 -4.67 4.44 -18.41
N HIS A 14 -4.07 5.24 -19.29
CA HIS A 14 -2.81 5.91 -19.03
C HIS A 14 -3.02 6.99 -17.96
N SER A 15 -2.26 6.89 -16.88
CA SER A 15 -2.30 7.83 -15.78
C SER A 15 -0.86 8.22 -15.44
N PRO A 16 -0.44 9.47 -15.75
CA PRO A 16 0.93 9.91 -15.53
C PRO A 16 1.40 9.72 -14.09
N ASP A 17 0.55 10.04 -13.12
CA ASP A 17 0.82 9.86 -11.68
C ASP A 17 0.96 8.37 -11.29
N PHE A 18 0.21 7.48 -11.96
CA PHE A 18 0.34 6.04 -11.71
C PHE A 18 1.66 5.50 -12.27
N GLU A 19 2.01 5.90 -13.49
CA GLU A 19 3.22 5.44 -14.17
C GLU A 19 4.49 5.95 -13.46
N SER A 20 4.55 7.25 -13.12
CA SER A 20 5.68 7.82 -12.38
C SER A 20 5.80 7.23 -10.97
N GLY A 21 4.67 7.03 -10.30
CA GLY A 21 4.61 6.38 -8.99
C GLY A 21 5.13 4.95 -9.03
N CYS A 22 4.75 4.16 -10.05
CA CYS A 22 5.26 2.79 -10.23
C CYS A 22 6.79 2.76 -10.35
N VAL A 23 7.39 3.69 -11.12
CA VAL A 23 8.85 3.77 -11.26
C VAL A 23 9.53 4.04 -9.92
N LEU A 24 8.97 4.92 -9.07
CA LEU A 24 9.52 5.20 -7.75
C LEU A 24 9.40 4.00 -6.81
N VAL A 25 8.27 3.31 -6.82
CA VAL A 25 8.06 2.08 -6.03
C VAL A 25 9.04 0.98 -6.46
N LEU A 26 9.18 0.73 -7.76
CA LEU A 26 10.10 -0.30 -8.28
C LEU A 26 11.57 0.03 -7.99
N LYS A 27 11.91 1.32 -7.87
CA LYS A 27 13.24 1.79 -7.44
C LYS A 27 13.44 1.75 -5.92
N GLY A 28 12.45 1.32 -5.14
CA GLY A 28 12.51 1.33 -3.67
C GLY A 28 12.39 2.73 -3.04
N ASN A 29 11.98 3.74 -3.81
CA ASN A 29 11.91 5.13 -3.40
C ASN A 29 10.49 5.57 -3.04
N GLY A 30 9.70 4.70 -2.41
CA GLY A 30 8.29 4.96 -2.07
C GLY A 30 8.08 6.17 -1.15
N SER A 31 9.09 6.55 -0.36
CA SER A 31 9.06 7.75 0.49
C SER A 31 8.95 9.06 -0.32
N ARG A 32 9.40 9.06 -1.58
CA ARG A 32 9.42 10.24 -2.46
C ARG A 32 8.10 10.45 -3.23
N LEU A 33 7.11 9.58 -3.05
CA LEU A 33 5.83 9.69 -3.74
C LEU A 33 5.09 10.97 -3.32
N THR A 34 4.65 11.72 -4.31
CA THR A 34 3.77 12.88 -4.17
C THR A 34 2.36 12.46 -3.74
N ALA A 35 1.51 13.42 -3.39
CA ALA A 35 0.13 13.14 -2.99
C ALA A 35 -0.71 12.55 -4.13
N SER A 36 -0.52 13.00 -5.37
CA SER A 36 -1.21 12.48 -6.54
C SER A 36 -0.79 11.04 -6.86
N GLU A 37 0.51 10.76 -6.84
CA GLU A 37 1.04 9.40 -7.05
C GLU A 37 0.55 8.43 -5.95
N LYS A 38 0.58 8.85 -4.67
CA LYS A 38 0.00 8.06 -3.57
C LYS A 38 -1.47 7.76 -3.79
N ARG A 39 -2.24 8.73 -4.30
CA ARG A 39 -3.67 8.55 -4.61
C ARG A 39 -3.87 7.57 -5.76
N ALA A 40 -3.07 7.67 -6.82
CA ALA A 40 -3.12 6.77 -7.97
C ALA A 40 -2.71 5.33 -7.61
N LEU A 41 -1.74 5.15 -6.71
CA LEU A 41 -1.26 3.84 -6.26
C LEU A 41 -2.09 3.23 -5.12
N ARG A 42 -3.02 3.99 -4.52
CA ARG A 42 -3.84 3.55 -3.39
C ARG A 42 -4.53 2.19 -3.59
N PRO A 43 -5.08 1.84 -4.78
CA PRO A 43 -5.67 0.52 -5.01
C PRO A 43 -4.69 -0.66 -4.86
N PHE A 44 -3.38 -0.42 -4.99
CA PHE A 44 -2.32 -1.43 -4.97
C PHE A 44 -1.51 -1.45 -3.67
N LEU A 45 -1.91 -0.63 -2.70
CA LEU A 45 -1.23 -0.53 -1.41
C LEU A 45 -1.56 -1.78 -0.58
N GLN A 46 -0.56 -2.59 -0.26
CA GLN A 46 -0.71 -3.66 0.71
C GLN A 46 -0.74 -3.04 2.11
N VAL A 47 -1.95 -2.86 2.63
CA VAL A 47 -2.13 -2.63 4.06
C VAL A 47 -1.85 -3.98 4.73
N ASN A 48 -0.72 -4.12 5.40
CA ASN A 48 -0.60 -5.12 6.46
C ASN A 48 -1.62 -4.74 7.53
N ARG A 49 -2.87 -5.21 7.38
CA ARG A 49 -3.90 -5.08 8.40
C ARG A 49 -3.30 -5.78 9.62
N ALA A 50 -2.88 -5.00 10.62
CA ALA A 50 -2.75 -5.60 11.94
C ALA A 50 -4.13 -6.20 12.24
N PRO A 51 -4.21 -7.38 12.87
CA PRO A 51 -5.48 -7.81 13.42
C PRO A 51 -6.05 -6.63 14.20
N ASP A 52 -7.31 -6.33 13.93
CA ASP A 52 -8.02 -5.24 14.55
C ASP A 52 -8.09 -5.55 16.04
N ASN A 53 -7.09 -5.13 16.81
CA ASN A 53 -7.20 -5.02 18.26
C ASN A 53 -8.11 -3.81 18.53
N SER A 54 -9.36 -3.94 18.11
CA SER A 54 -10.53 -3.22 18.61
C SER A 54 -10.99 -3.83 19.94
N GLY A 55 -10.04 -4.36 20.72
CA GLY A 55 -10.25 -4.58 22.14
C GLY A 55 -10.15 -3.23 22.84
N GLU A 56 -11.31 -2.66 23.10
CA GLU A 56 -11.50 -1.57 24.05
C GLU A 56 -10.58 -1.68 25.28
N LYS A 57 -9.57 -0.80 25.36
CA LYS A 57 -9.05 -0.31 26.63
C LYS A 57 -8.87 1.20 26.53
N ALA A 58 -9.99 1.88 26.36
CA ALA A 58 -10.08 3.31 26.54
C ALA A 58 -10.16 3.64 28.05
N GLU A 59 -9.20 3.16 28.84
CA GLU A 59 -8.98 3.71 30.18
C GLU A 59 -7.54 3.43 30.60
N THR A 60 -6.76 4.50 30.77
CA THR A 60 -5.36 4.55 31.29
C THR A 60 -4.16 4.32 30.36
N ASP A 61 -4.28 4.47 29.03
CA ASP A 61 -3.06 4.55 28.20
C ASP A 61 -2.30 5.87 28.49
N SER A 62 -1.12 5.75 29.10
CA SER A 62 -0.21 6.87 29.40
C SER A 62 0.21 7.61 28.13
N LEU A 63 0.56 8.91 28.24
CA LEU A 63 1.08 9.70 27.13
C LEU A 63 2.27 9.02 26.44
N VAL A 64 3.12 8.33 27.21
CA VAL A 64 4.25 7.55 26.69
C VAL A 64 3.75 6.39 25.84
N GLN A 65 2.78 5.62 26.32
CA GLN A 65 2.19 4.50 25.57
C GLN A 65 1.51 4.98 24.28
N ARG A 66 0.83 6.14 24.32
CA ARG A 66 0.26 6.79 23.11
C ARG A 66 1.34 7.23 22.12
N LEU A 67 2.46 7.77 22.59
CA LEU A 67 3.59 8.16 21.76
C LEU A 67 4.28 6.95 21.13
N GLU A 68 4.55 5.92 21.92
CA GLU A 68 5.14 4.67 21.43
C GLU A 68 4.25 3.96 20.42
N LYS A 69 2.94 3.91 20.67
CA LYS A 69 1.97 3.32 19.75
C LYS A 69 1.94 4.07 18.41
N ARG A 70 1.95 5.41 18.43
CA ARG A 70 2.06 6.23 17.21
C ARG A 70 3.38 5.97 16.47
N ARG A 71 4.51 5.93 17.18
CA ARG A 71 5.81 5.61 16.57
C ARG A 71 5.84 4.23 15.92
N ARG A 72 5.18 3.22 16.52
CA ARG A 72 5.06 1.86 15.94
C ARG A 72 4.20 1.84 14.68
N LEU A 73 3.18 2.71 14.59
CA LEU A 73 2.35 2.84 13.41
C LEU A 73 3.08 3.58 12.28
N ASP A 74 3.82 4.64 12.59
CA ASP A 74 4.61 5.38 11.61
C ASP A 74 5.79 4.55 11.07
N ALA A 75 6.33 3.64 11.88
CA ALA A 75 7.34 2.68 11.45
C ALA A 75 6.80 1.58 10.52
N ARG A 76 5.48 1.46 10.33
CA ARG A 76 4.91 0.57 9.32
C ARG A 76 5.05 1.22 7.96
N GLU A 77 6.11 0.86 7.27
CA GLU A 77 6.32 1.27 5.89
C GLU A 77 5.21 0.72 5.00
N ALA A 78 4.58 1.60 4.22
CA ALA A 78 3.59 1.21 3.23
C ALA A 78 4.30 0.38 2.15
N ARG A 79 3.94 -0.90 2.06
CA ARG A 79 4.44 -1.79 1.00
C ARG A 79 3.48 -1.74 -0.17
N TYR A 80 3.99 -1.39 -1.34
CA TYR A 80 3.24 -1.46 -2.59
C TYR A 80 3.60 -2.77 -3.28
N CYS A 81 2.60 -3.58 -3.58
CA CYS A 81 2.83 -4.82 -4.34
C CYS A 81 2.53 -4.56 -5.80
N LEU A 82 3.58 -4.23 -6.55
CA LEU A 82 3.56 -4.27 -7.99
C LEU A 82 4.06 -5.66 -8.38
N VAL A 83 3.18 -6.46 -9.01
CA VAL A 83 3.59 -7.73 -9.62
C VAL A 83 4.48 -7.38 -10.79
N GLY A 84 5.80 -7.50 -10.60
CA GLY A 84 6.77 -7.34 -11.68
C GLY A 84 6.47 -8.36 -12.78
N GLY A 85 6.57 -7.93 -14.04
CA GLY A 85 6.40 -8.79 -15.20
C GLY A 85 7.45 -9.90 -15.24
N GLY A 86 7.13 -11.01 -14.61
CA GLY A 86 7.83 -12.29 -14.60
C GLY A 86 6.78 -13.39 -14.39
N PRO A 87 7.04 -14.64 -14.83
CA PRO A 87 6.00 -15.64 -15.02
C PRO A 87 5.20 -15.84 -13.74
N LEU A 88 3.88 -15.67 -13.89
CA LEU A 88 2.86 -15.84 -12.86
C LEU A 88 2.93 -17.25 -12.26
N LEU A 89 3.70 -17.44 -11.20
CA LEU A 89 3.62 -18.63 -10.37
C LEU A 89 3.79 -18.28 -8.89
N GLN A 90 2.69 -18.54 -8.18
CA GLN A 90 2.60 -18.99 -6.79
C GLN A 90 2.85 -17.93 -5.69
N CYS A 91 1.73 -17.42 -5.18
CA CYS A 91 1.49 -17.32 -3.75
C CYS A 91 0.29 -18.21 -3.43
#